data_AF-A0A4U6K528-F1
#
_entry.id   AF-A0A4U6K528-F1
#
_cell.length_a   1.000
_cell.length_b   1.000
_cell.length_c   1.000
_cell.angle_alpha   90.00
_cell.angle_beta   90.00
_cell.angle_gamma   90.00
#
_symmetry.space_group_name_H-M   'P 1'
#
loop_
_entity.id
_entity.type
_entity.pdbx_description
1 polymer ?
#
loop_
_entity_poly.entity_id
_entity_poly.type
_entity_poly.pdbx_seq_one_letter_code
_entity_poly.pdbx_strand_id
1 'polypeptide(L)'
;LSIFEKEGVIKLKPGVDKVTARISDIVENPKKLKFLPNVEAALLPQMYNNEEGDAVVINANYAIDAGLDPVKDPIAVESGENNP
;
A
#
# COMPACT_ATOMS: atom_id res chain seq x y z
N LEU A 1 -3.02 -1.08 -5.39
CA LEU A 1 -4.19 -1.65 -4.66
C LEU A 1 -4.11 -3.17 -4.49
N SER A 2 -3.37 -3.86 -5.36
CA SER A 2 -3.21 -5.33 -5.38
C SER A 2 -2.84 -5.95 -4.03
N ILE A 3 -1.89 -5.35 -3.31
CA ILE A 3 -1.49 -5.84 -1.97
C ILE A 3 -2.67 -5.90 -1.00
N PHE A 4 -3.54 -4.89 -0.96
CA PHE A 4 -4.69 -4.85 -0.05
C PHE A 4 -5.75 -5.92 -0.40
N GLU A 5 -5.94 -6.20 -1.68
CA GLU A 5 -6.83 -7.28 -2.12
C GLU A 5 -6.24 -8.66 -1.79
N LYS A 6 -4.93 -8.83 -1.97
CA LYS A 6 -4.20 -10.06 -1.62
C LYS A 6 -4.28 -10.35 -0.12
N GLU A 7 -4.15 -9.32 0.72
CA GLU A 7 -4.30 -9.43 2.18
C GLU A 7 -5.78 -9.50 2.63
N GLY A 8 -6.73 -9.51 1.69
CA GLY A 8 -8.16 -9.72 1.97
C GLY A 8 -8.84 -8.58 2.72
N VAL A 9 -8.25 -7.38 2.75
CA VAL A 9 -8.83 -6.22 3.46
C VAL A 9 -9.75 -5.38 2.58
N ILE A 10 -9.65 -5.53 1.26
CA ILE A 10 -10.59 -4.99 0.27
C ILE A 10 -10.85 -6.03 -0.82
N LYS A 11 -11.86 -5.78 -1.66
CA LYS A 11 -12.08 -6.52 -2.91
C LYS A 11 -12.25 -5.55 -4.07
N LEU A 12 -11.60 -5.83 -5.20
CA LEU A 12 -11.77 -5.04 -6.41
C LEU A 12 -12.86 -5.62 -7.31
N LYS A 13 -13.38 -4.79 -8.23
CA LYS A 13 -14.32 -5.22 -9.27
C LYS A 13 -13.73 -6.40 -10.06
N PRO A 14 -14.51 -7.47 -10.33
CA PRO A 14 -14.07 -8.56 -11.19
C PRO A 14 -13.61 -8.04 -12.56
N GLY A 15 -12.47 -8.53 -13.04
CA GLY A 15 -11.92 -8.17 -14.36
C GLY A 15 -11.22 -6.81 -14.43
N VAL A 16 -11.07 -6.08 -13.31
CA VAL A 16 -10.23 -4.87 -13.31
C VAL A 16 -8.75 -5.26 -13.45
N ASP A 17 -8.02 -4.50 -14.25
CA ASP A 17 -6.57 -4.59 -14.28
C ASP A 17 -6.00 -4.03 -12.97
N LYS A 18 -5.23 -4.85 -12.26
CA LYS A 18 -4.69 -4.52 -10.94
C LYS A 18 -3.64 -3.41 -10.98
N VAL A 19 -2.96 -3.24 -12.13
CA VAL A 19 -1.95 -2.19 -12.33
C VAL A 19 -2.61 -0.82 -12.43
N THR A 20 -3.76 -0.74 -13.09
CA THR A 20 -4.49 0.52 -13.33
C THR A 20 -5.70 0.74 -12.42
N ALA A 21 -5.98 -0.19 -11.51
CA ALA A 21 -7.09 -0.14 -10.57
C ALA A 21 -7.09 1.14 -9.72
N ARG A 22 -8.27 1.73 -9.55
CA ARG A 22 -8.47 2.94 -8.73
C ARG A 22 -9.28 2.64 -7.48
N ILE A 23 -9.28 3.57 -6.51
CA ILE A 23 -10.10 3.45 -5.28
C ILE A 23 -11.59 3.27 -5.62
N SER A 24 -12.07 3.87 -6.71
CA SER A 24 -13.43 3.70 -7.24
C SER A 24 -13.77 2.28 -7.73
N ASP A 25 -12.77 1.40 -7.84
CA ASP A 25 -12.92 0.01 -8.24
C ASP A 25 -13.03 -0.95 -7.05
N ILE A 26 -13.00 -0.43 -5.82
CA ILE A 26 -13.23 -1.21 -4.60
C ILE A 26 -14.74 -1.48 -4.47
N VAL A 27 -15.12 -2.75 -4.40
CA VAL A 27 -16.51 -3.20 -4.22
C VAL A 27 -16.81 -3.69 -2.81
N GLU A 28 -15.79 -4.12 -2.06
CA GLU A 28 -15.93 -4.49 -0.65
C GLU A 28 -14.80 -3.84 0.16
N ASN A 29 -15.17 -3.20 1.28
CA ASN A 29 -14.25 -2.57 2.22
C ASN A 29 -14.79 -2.77 3.66
N PRO A 30 -14.75 -4.00 4.19
CA PRO A 30 -15.37 -4.33 5.50
C PRO A 30 -14.76 -3.54 6.65
N LYS A 31 -13.47 -3.20 6.55
CA LYS A 31 -12.73 -2.40 7.54
C LYS A 31 -12.94 -0.89 7.39
N LYS A 32 -13.69 -0.44 6.38
CA LYS A 32 -13.94 0.99 6.07
C LYS A 32 -12.64 1.80 5.96
N LEU A 33 -11.60 1.20 5.38
CA LEU A 33 -10.31 1.82 5.17
C LEU A 33 -10.45 3.11 4.35
N LYS A 34 -9.69 4.13 4.73
CA LYS A 34 -9.55 5.38 3.98
C LYS A 34 -8.16 5.40 3.34
N PHE A 35 -8.10 5.78 2.07
CA PHE A 35 -6.86 5.82 1.31
C PHE A 35 -6.45 7.27 1.06
N LEU A 36 -5.17 7.58 1.28
CA LEU A 36 -4.55 8.87 0.98
C LEU A 36 -3.50 8.67 -0.13
N PRO A 37 -3.92 8.55 -1.41
CA PRO A 37 -3.03 8.14 -2.50
C PRO A 37 -2.09 9.25 -3.01
N ASN A 38 -2.33 10.51 -2.63
CA ASN A 38 -1.64 11.68 -3.21
C ASN A 38 -0.61 12.25 -2.22
N VAL A 39 0.26 11.37 -1.72
CA VAL A 39 1.38 11.74 -0.86
C VAL A 39 2.67 11.56 -1.66
N GLU A 40 3.58 12.52 -1.58
CA GLU A 40 4.90 12.41 -2.19
C GLU A 40 5.67 11.23 -1.59
N ALA A 41 6.23 10.37 -2.44
CA ALA A 41 6.82 9.10 -1.97
C ALA A 41 7.95 9.29 -0.95
N ALA A 42 8.73 10.37 -1.08
CA ALA A 42 9.79 10.74 -0.16
C ALA A 42 9.30 11.11 1.26
N LEU A 43 8.02 11.47 1.42
CA LEU A 43 7.44 11.81 2.73
C LEU A 43 6.89 10.59 3.47
N LEU A 44 6.69 9.47 2.77
CA LEU A 44 6.07 8.27 3.34
C LEU A 44 6.82 7.70 4.55
N PRO A 45 8.17 7.62 4.58
CA PRO A 45 8.88 7.18 5.78
C PRO A 45 8.67 8.11 6.98
N GLN A 46 8.62 9.42 6.74
CA GLN A 46 8.33 10.39 7.81
C GLN A 46 6.92 10.21 8.36
N MET A 47 5.91 10.04 7.48
CA MET A 47 4.54 9.78 7.90
C MET A 47 4.42 8.49 8.72
N TYR A 48 5.16 7.45 8.35
CA TYR A 48 5.24 6.21 9.13
C TYR A 48 5.83 6.45 10.53
N ASN A 49 6.97 7.15 10.61
CA ASN A 49 7.63 7.45 11.88
C ASN A 49 6.79 8.38 12.79
N ASN A 50 5.97 9.23 12.20
CA ASN A 50 5.07 10.15 12.89
C ASN A 50 3.71 9.51 13.23
N GLU A 51 3.48 8.24 12.90
CA GLU A 51 2.21 7.53 13.14
C GLU A 51 1.00 8.23 12.48
N GLU A 52 1.18 8.84 11.31
CA GLU A 52 0.13 9.62 10.61
C GLU A 52 -0.93 8.75 9.91
N GLY A 53 -0.80 7.43 9.94
CA GLY A 53 -1.79 6.49 9.43
C GLY A 53 -1.65 5.10 10.05
N ASP A 54 -2.74 4.33 10.03
CA ASP A 54 -2.77 2.96 10.57
C ASP A 54 -1.81 2.01 9.81
N ALA A 55 -1.52 2.32 8.55
CA ALA A 55 -0.52 1.66 7.72
C ALA A 55 -0.02 2.62 6.63
N VAL A 56 1.26 2.51 6.27
CA VAL A 56 1.88 3.31 5.20
C VAL A 56 2.53 2.37 4.18
N VAL A 57 2.22 2.57 2.90
CA VAL A 57 2.84 1.80 1.81
C VAL A 57 4.05 2.59 1.34
N ILE A 58 5.26 2.09 1.60
CA ILE A 58 6.53 2.78 1.32
C ILE A 58 7.29 2.01 0.25
N ASN A 59 7.84 2.69 -0.77
CA ASN A 59 8.73 2.02 -1.72
C ASN A 59 10.04 1.63 -1.03
N ALA A 60 10.59 0.47 -1.40
CA ALA A 60 11.75 -0.11 -0.72
C ALA A 60 12.97 0.81 -0.67
N ASN A 61 13.23 1.60 -1.71
CA ASN A 61 14.33 2.56 -1.72
C ASN A 61 14.17 3.63 -0.63
N TYR A 62 12.98 4.23 -0.50
CA TYR A 62 12.71 5.23 0.54
C TYR A 62 12.72 4.62 1.95
N ALA A 63 12.27 3.37 2.10
CA ALA A 63 12.37 2.66 3.36
C ALA A 63 13.83 2.49 3.80
N ILE A 64 14.70 2.03 2.89
CA ILE A 64 16.14 1.86 3.13
C ILE A 64 16.80 3.20 3.49
N ASP A 65 16.51 4.27 2.73
CA ASP A 65 17.06 5.61 3.00
C ASP A 65 16.65 6.15 4.37
N ALA A 66 15.49 5.72 4.88
CA ALA A 66 14.99 6.06 6.20
C ALA A 66 15.43 5.09 7.32
N GLY A 67 16.26 4.09 6.99
CA GLY A 67 16.79 3.12 7.96
C GLY A 67 15.82 1.97 8.31
N LEU A 68 14.77 1.76 7.53
CA LEU A 68 13.84 0.63 7.67
C LEU A 68 14.36 -0.58 6.87
N ASP A 69 14.13 -1.78 7.39
CA ASP A 69 14.38 -3.04 6.69
C ASP A 69 13.13 -3.44 5.89
N PRO A 70 13.14 -3.34 4.54
CA PRO A 70 11.96 -3.59 3.70
C PRO A 70 11.52 -5.07 3.65
N VAL A 71 12.26 -5.96 4.32
CA VAL A 71 11.92 -7.39 4.43
C VAL A 71 11.42 -7.73 5.82
N LYS A 72 11.97 -7.10 6.87
CA LYS A 72 11.65 -7.45 8.26
C LYS A 72 10.60 -6.56 8.91
N ASP A 73 10.54 -5.29 8.55
CA ASP A 73 9.65 -4.31 9.20
C ASP A 73 8.20 -4.32 8.67
N PRO A 74 7.92 -4.62 7.38
CA PRO A 74 6.56 -4.56 6.87
C PRO A 74 5.64 -5.67 7.41
N ILE A 75 4.37 -5.32 7.63
CA ILE A 75 3.29 -6.29 7.91
C ILE A 75 2.82 -7.05 6.65
N ALA A 76 3.13 -6.52 5.46
CA ALA A 76 2.83 -7.10 4.17
C ALA A 76 3.83 -6.57 3.13
N VAL A 77 4.20 -7.41 2.17
CA VAL A 77 5.13 -7.06 1.08
C VAL A 77 4.48 -7.41 -0.26
N GLU A 78 4.50 -6.44 -1.19
CA GLU A 78 4.03 -6.69 -2.55
C GLU A 78 4.98 -7.66 -3.27
N SER A 79 4.42 -8.60 -4.03
CA SER A 79 5.23 -9.56 -4.78
C SER A 79 6.09 -8.82 -5.82
N GLY A 80 7.32 -9.29 -6.04
CA GLY A 80 8.13 -8.83 -7.17
C GLY A 80 7.55 -9.24 -8.53
N GLU A 81 6.64 -10.21 -8.56
CA GLU A 81 5.93 -10.59 -9.79
C GLU A 81 4.87 -9.55 -10.15
N ASN A 82 5.04 -8.89 -11.30
CA ASN A 82 4.19 -7.80 -11.80
C ASN A 82 4.15 -6.55 -10.89
N ASN A 83 5.29 -6.20 -10.29
CA ASN A 83 5.47 -4.92 -9.60
C ASN A 83 5.63 -3.80 -10.65
N PRO A 84 4.71 -2.82 -10.74
CA PRO A 84 4.79 -1.71 -11.69
C PRO A 84 5.93 -0.72 -11.39
#